data_AF-A0A841AFC2-F1
#
_entry.id   AF-A0A841AFC2-F1
#
_cell.length_a   1.000
_cell.length_b   1.000
_cell.length_c   1.000
_cell.angle_alpha   90.00
_cell.angle_beta   90.00
_cell.angle_gamma   90.00
#
_symmetry.space_group_name_H-M   'P 1'
#
loop_
_entity.id
_entity.type
_entity.pdbx_description
1 polymer ?
#
loop_
_entity_poly.entity_id
_entity_poly.type
_entity_poly.pdbx_seq_one_letter_code
_entity_poly.pdbx_strand_id
1 'polypeptide(L)'
;MCTLEAVGSTASPEEVRAELERQFPRALESGRITASLDSAAGVAPQVPNGAGATALVIDPGGDRTLGWALANWAVARAAEDGVVQVSYQGRVWDRALRGDEADLWGTVEAGDPERVVVLVSGR
;
A
#
# COMPACT_ATOMS: atom_id res chain seq x y z
N MET A 1 0.71 -12.10 24.09
CA MET A 1 0.44 -12.75 22.79
C MET A 1 -0.50 -11.80 22.04
N CYS A 2 0.04 -10.92 21.20
CA CYS A 2 -0.78 -9.95 20.46
C CYS A 2 -1.26 -10.62 19.18
N THR A 3 -2.46 -11.19 19.22
CA THR A 3 -3.21 -11.53 18.01
C THR A 3 -3.68 -10.22 17.38
N LEU A 4 -3.09 -9.83 16.25
CA LEU A 4 -3.67 -8.80 15.38
C LEU A 4 -5.13 -9.18 15.09
N GLU A 5 -6.07 -8.37 15.59
CA GLU A 5 -7.51 -8.59 15.43
C GLU A 5 -7.90 -8.60 13.95
N ALA A 6 -9.01 -9.29 13.67
CA ALA A 6 -9.64 -9.31 12.34
C ALA A 6 -9.92 -7.88 11.87
N VAL A 7 -9.73 -7.63 10.58
CA VAL A 7 -9.94 -6.31 9.96
C VAL A 7 -11.39 -5.86 10.21
N GLY A 8 -11.59 -5.01 11.21
CA GLY A 8 -12.85 -4.29 11.43
C GLY A 8 -12.99 -3.06 10.52
N SER A 9 -12.04 -2.84 9.62
CA SER A 9 -12.01 -1.70 8.73
C SER A 9 -12.72 -2.04 7.42
N THR A 10 -13.84 -1.36 7.17
CA THR A 10 -14.53 -1.35 5.87
C THR A 10 -13.81 -0.47 4.85
N ALA A 11 -12.52 -0.23 5.02
CA ALA A 11 -11.82 0.78 4.27
C ALA A 11 -11.62 0.39 2.82
N SER A 12 -11.93 1.34 1.95
CA SER A 12 -11.75 1.24 0.51
C SER A 12 -10.45 1.93 0.09
N PRO A 13 -9.91 1.63 -1.10
CA PRO A 13 -8.74 2.34 -1.62
C PRO A 13 -8.91 3.87 -1.65
N GLU A 14 -10.15 4.35 -1.83
CA GLU A 14 -10.51 5.76 -1.77
C GLU A 14 -10.28 6.38 -0.39
N GLU A 15 -10.55 5.66 0.69
CA GLU A 15 -10.33 6.16 2.05
C GLU A 15 -8.84 6.29 2.36
N VAL A 16 -8.02 5.31 1.92
CA VAL A 16 -6.56 5.41 1.99
C VAL A 16 -6.05 6.60 1.18
N ARG A 17 -6.61 6.86 0.00
CA ARG A 17 -6.28 8.03 -0.82
C ARG A 17 -6.67 9.34 -0.13
N ALA A 18 -7.85 9.40 0.47
CA ALA A 18 -8.29 10.58 1.22
C ALA A 18 -7.36 10.88 2.41
N GLU A 19 -6.83 9.84 3.06
CA GLU A 19 -5.81 10.05 4.08
C GLU A 19 -4.51 10.58 3.50
N LEU A 20 -4.04 10.04 2.38
CA LEU A 20 -2.85 10.55 1.70
C LEU A 20 -2.99 12.06 1.43
N GLU A 21 -4.15 12.48 0.95
CA GLU A 21 -4.52 13.88 0.74
C GLU A 21 -4.50 14.70 2.03
N ARG A 22 -5.01 14.13 3.13
CA ARG A 22 -5.04 14.79 4.44
C ARG A 22 -3.64 14.97 5.05
N GLN A 23 -2.77 13.97 4.94
CA GLN A 23 -1.45 13.96 5.58
C GLN A 23 -0.36 14.61 4.74
N PHE A 24 -0.47 14.56 3.41
CA PHE A 24 0.54 15.08 2.48
C PHE A 24 0.00 16.17 1.52
N PRO A 25 -0.79 17.15 1.99
CA PRO A 25 -1.48 18.09 1.10
C PRO A 25 -0.49 18.87 0.22
N ARG A 26 0.62 19.36 0.80
CA ARG A 26 1.64 20.13 0.07
C ARG A 26 2.34 19.32 -1.02
N ALA A 27 2.54 18.02 -0.80
CA ALA A 27 3.21 17.16 -1.77
C ALA A 27 2.32 16.89 -2.98
N LEU A 28 1.00 16.76 -2.76
CA LEU A 28 0.00 16.63 -3.83
C LEU A 28 -0.22 17.94 -4.58
N GLU A 29 -0.38 19.05 -3.85
CA GLU A 29 -0.56 20.40 -4.44
C GLU A 29 0.60 20.82 -5.34
N SER A 30 1.83 20.46 -4.96
CA SER A 30 3.03 20.72 -5.75
C SER A 30 3.25 19.73 -6.90
N GLY A 31 2.43 18.67 -6.99
CA GLY A 31 2.61 17.57 -7.95
C GLY A 31 3.85 16.72 -7.68
N ARG A 32 4.48 16.87 -6.51
CA ARG A 32 5.62 16.04 -6.10
C ARG A 32 5.21 14.58 -5.92
N ILE A 33 3.96 14.36 -5.51
CA ILE A 33 3.35 13.03 -5.53
C ILE A 33 2.03 13.11 -6.31
N THR A 34 1.67 12.04 -6.98
CA THR A 34 0.32 11.86 -7.54
C THR A 34 -0.25 10.52 -7.08
N ALA A 35 -1.58 10.43 -7.03
CA ALA A 35 -2.26 9.23 -6.59
C ALA A 35 -3.44 8.93 -7.51
N SER A 36 -3.61 7.66 -7.84
CA SER A 36 -4.70 7.17 -8.67
C SER A 36 -5.18 5.79 -8.19
N LEU A 37 -6.35 5.38 -8.67
CA LEU A 37 -6.86 4.04 -8.47
C LEU A 37 -6.69 3.23 -9.76
N ASP A 38 -6.27 1.98 -9.63
CA ASP A 38 -6.08 1.07 -10.77
C ASP A 38 -6.50 -0.35 -10.39
N SER A 39 -6.60 -1.24 -11.38
CA SER A 39 -6.84 -2.66 -11.18
C SER A 39 -5.68 -3.32 -10.43
N ALA A 40 -5.96 -3.92 -9.27
CA ALA A 40 -4.97 -4.63 -8.48
C ALA A 40 -4.25 -5.72 -9.29
N ALA A 41 -4.99 -6.44 -10.13
CA ALA A 41 -4.44 -7.47 -11.00
C ALA A 41 -3.52 -6.93 -12.10
N GLY A 42 -3.61 -5.64 -12.44
CA GLY A 42 -2.80 -4.99 -13.47
C GLY A 42 -1.51 -4.37 -12.93
N VAL A 43 -1.50 -3.89 -11.69
CA VAL A 43 -0.37 -3.11 -11.13
C VAL A 43 0.37 -3.80 -10.00
N ALA A 44 -0.29 -4.70 -9.27
CA ALA A 44 0.35 -5.38 -8.15
C ALA A 44 1.20 -6.56 -8.64
N PRO A 45 2.37 -6.81 -8.02
CA PRO A 45 3.18 -7.99 -8.33
C PRO A 45 2.42 -9.31 -8.10
N GLN A 46 1.56 -9.32 -7.08
CA GLN A 46 0.69 -10.41 -6.70
C GLN A 46 -0.52 -9.82 -5.97
N VAL A 47 -1.64 -10.55 -5.99
CA VAL A 47 -2.86 -10.16 -5.30
C VAL A 47 -3.16 -11.24 -4.25
N PRO A 48 -2.96 -10.96 -2.95
CA PRO A 48 -3.18 -11.96 -1.91
C PRO A 48 -4.68 -12.28 -1.77
N ASN A 49 -4.98 -13.47 -1.27
CA ASN A 49 -6.35 -13.88 -1.01
C ASN A 49 -7.02 -12.92 -0.01
N GLY A 50 -8.17 -12.37 -0.40
CA GLY A 50 -8.89 -11.38 0.41
C GLY A 50 -8.49 -9.93 0.14
N ALA A 51 -7.62 -9.64 -0.84
CA ALA A 51 -7.44 -8.29 -1.36
C ALA A 51 -8.59 -7.88 -2.29
N GLY A 52 -8.91 -6.58 -2.31
CA GLY A 52 -9.88 -6.00 -3.23
C GLY A 52 -9.36 -5.96 -4.67
N ALA A 53 -10.29 -5.75 -5.62
CA ALA A 53 -9.96 -5.67 -7.04
C ALA A 53 -9.25 -4.35 -7.44
N THR A 54 -9.27 -3.35 -6.57
CA THR A 54 -8.73 -2.01 -6.82
C THR A 54 -7.54 -1.75 -5.91
N ALA A 55 -6.48 -1.21 -6.50
CA ALA A 55 -5.28 -0.74 -5.81
C ALA A 55 -5.22 0.78 -5.78
N LEU A 56 -4.65 1.33 -4.71
CA LEU A 56 -4.13 2.70 -4.71
C LEU A 56 -2.71 2.69 -5.25
N VAL A 57 -2.46 3.52 -6.26
CA VAL A 57 -1.15 3.69 -6.88
C VAL A 57 -0.66 5.11 -6.58
N ILE A 58 0.52 5.22 -5.99
CA ILE A 58 1.14 6.50 -5.62
C ILE A 58 2.46 6.64 -6.39
N ASP A 59 2.57 7.71 -7.17
CA ASP A 59 3.78 8.08 -7.89
C ASP A 59 4.56 9.11 -7.06
N PRO A 60 5.79 8.78 -6.58
CA PRO A 60 6.64 9.69 -5.82
C PRO A 60 7.45 10.66 -6.70
N GLY A 61 7.20 10.73 -8.02
CA GLY A 61 7.92 11.60 -8.94
C GLY A 61 9.38 11.20 -9.15
N GLY A 62 9.69 9.90 -9.04
CA GLY A 62 11.06 9.37 -9.11
C GLY A 62 11.92 9.59 -7.85
N ASP A 63 11.38 10.23 -6.80
CA ASP A 63 12.08 10.38 -5.51
C ASP A 63 12.00 9.06 -4.71
N ARG A 64 13.10 8.29 -4.76
CA ARG A 64 13.19 6.99 -4.07
C ARG A 64 13.07 7.09 -2.55
N THR A 65 13.54 8.19 -1.96
CA THR A 65 13.44 8.38 -0.51
C THR A 65 11.98 8.63 -0.13
N LEU A 66 11.28 9.44 -0.92
CA LEU A 66 9.86 9.71 -0.74
C LEU A 66 9.00 8.47 -1.01
N GLY A 67 9.29 7.71 -2.07
CA GLY A 67 8.62 6.45 -2.35
C GLY A 67 8.72 5.47 -1.18
N TRP A 68 9.90 5.38 -0.56
CA TRP A 68 10.07 4.57 0.65
C TRP A 68 9.29 5.09 1.85
N ALA A 69 9.26 6.41 2.06
CA ALA A 69 8.48 7.01 3.13
C ALA A 69 6.98 6.73 2.95
N LEU A 70 6.47 6.83 1.72
CA LEU A 70 5.08 6.54 1.37
C LEU A 70 4.74 5.05 1.53
N ALA A 71 5.64 4.16 1.14
CA ALA A 71 5.46 2.72 1.32
C ALA A 71 5.36 2.35 2.81
N ASN A 72 6.25 2.88 3.66
CA ASN A 72 6.19 2.66 5.10
C ASN A 72 4.99 3.34 5.77
N TRP A 73 4.59 4.51 5.29
CA TRP A 73 3.35 5.16 5.70
C TRP A 73 2.14 4.24 5.43
N ALA A 74 2.05 3.65 4.24
CA ALA A 74 0.95 2.75 3.89
C ALA A 74 0.94 1.48 4.76
N VAL A 75 2.11 0.92 5.09
CA VAL A 75 2.22 -0.22 6.02
C VAL A 75 1.69 0.17 7.41
N ALA A 76 2.03 1.36 7.92
CA ALA A 76 1.54 1.82 9.22
C ALA A 76 0.01 1.96 9.26
N ARG A 77 -0.64 2.16 8.10
CA ARG A 77 -2.12 2.22 7.97
C ARG A 77 -2.80 0.85 7.97
N ALA A 78 -2.06 -0.26 7.97
CA ALA A 78 -2.66 -1.59 7.85
C ALA A 78 -3.70 -1.91 8.93
N ALA A 79 -3.47 -1.50 10.18
CA ALA A 79 -4.43 -1.76 11.25
C ALA A 79 -5.73 -0.94 11.08
N GLU A 80 -5.63 0.30 10.61
CA GLU A 80 -6.73 1.27 10.58
C GLU A 80 -7.53 1.18 9.27
N ASP A 81 -6.87 0.94 8.14
CA ASP A 81 -7.46 1.04 6.79
C ASP A 81 -7.46 -0.26 6.01
N GLY A 82 -7.24 -1.39 6.70
CA GLY A 82 -7.31 -2.69 6.06
C GLY A 82 -6.30 -2.88 4.94
N VAL A 83 -5.17 -2.17 4.95
CA VAL A 83 -4.06 -2.44 4.02
C VAL A 83 -3.59 -3.87 4.24
N VAL A 84 -3.61 -4.67 3.16
CA VAL A 84 -3.21 -6.08 3.16
C VAL A 84 -1.89 -6.30 2.45
N GLN A 85 -1.51 -5.41 1.53
CA GLN A 85 -0.22 -5.50 0.85
C GLN A 85 0.27 -4.11 0.43
N VAL A 86 1.58 -3.91 0.49
CA VAL A 86 2.27 -2.75 -0.11
C VAL A 86 3.42 -3.25 -0.95
N SER A 87 3.61 -2.74 -2.16
CA SER A 87 4.80 -3.03 -2.98
C SER A 87 5.45 -1.78 -3.54
N TYR A 88 6.79 -1.77 -3.55
CA TYR A 88 7.61 -0.71 -4.11
C TYR A 88 9.02 -1.23 -4.39
N GLN A 89 9.63 -0.85 -5.52
CA GLN A 89 11.03 -1.18 -5.86
C GLN A 89 11.39 -2.68 -5.72
N GLY A 90 10.55 -3.55 -6.30
CA GLY A 90 10.75 -5.01 -6.24
C GLY A 90 10.64 -5.60 -4.83
N ARG A 91 10.03 -4.87 -3.90
CA ARG A 91 9.78 -5.33 -2.53
C ARG A 91 8.30 -5.34 -2.25
N VAL A 92 7.91 -6.28 -1.39
CA VAL A 92 6.52 -6.46 -0.99
C VAL A 92 6.43 -6.67 0.51
N TRP A 93 5.53 -5.95 1.14
CA TRP A 93 5.05 -6.23 2.47
C TRP A 93 3.65 -6.83 2.35
N ASP A 94 3.41 -7.96 3.02
CA ASP A 94 2.13 -8.67 3.01
C ASP A 94 1.68 -8.96 4.45
N ARG A 95 0.49 -8.45 4.80
CA ARG A 95 -0.10 -8.59 6.13
C ARG A 95 -0.42 -10.04 6.50
N ALA A 96 -0.63 -10.91 5.50
CA ALA A 96 -0.97 -12.30 5.73
C ALA A 96 0.22 -13.11 6.29
N LEU A 97 1.46 -12.61 6.13
CA LEU A 97 2.65 -13.23 6.70
C LEU A 97 2.58 -13.23 8.23
N ARG A 98 3.09 -14.31 8.85
CA ARG A 98 2.99 -14.57 10.29
C ARG A 98 4.37 -14.82 10.88
N GLY A 99 4.50 -14.63 12.19
CA GLY A 99 5.76 -14.87 12.90
C GLY A 99 6.81 -13.81 12.55
N ASP A 100 8.08 -14.21 12.54
CA ASP A 100 9.22 -13.30 12.33
C ASP A 100 9.24 -12.62 10.94
N GLU A 101 8.42 -13.10 10.00
CA GLU A 101 8.30 -12.59 8.64
C GLU A 101 7.23 -11.49 8.48
N ALA A 102 6.36 -11.31 9.48
CA ALA A 102 5.22 -10.38 9.40
C ALA A 102 5.64 -8.90 9.28
N ASP A 103 6.82 -8.56 9.79
CA ASP A 103 7.37 -7.19 9.76
C ASP A 103 8.41 -7.01 8.64
N LEU A 104 8.65 -8.03 7.81
CA LEU A 104 9.69 -8.02 6.80
C LEU A 104 9.17 -7.64 5.41
N TRP A 105 10.00 -6.93 4.66
CA TRP A 105 9.79 -6.70 3.24
C TRP A 105 10.42 -7.85 2.43
N GLY A 106 9.56 -8.66 1.82
CA GLY A 106 9.97 -9.67 0.85
C GLY A 106 10.48 -9.07 -0.46
N THR A 107 11.03 -9.90 -1.34
CA THR A 107 11.49 -9.52 -2.69
C THR A 107 10.59 -10.15 -3.74
N VAL A 108 10.28 -9.40 -4.79
CA VAL A 108 9.44 -9.83 -5.91
C VAL A 108 9.93 -9.22 -7.22
N GLU A 109 9.94 -10.03 -8.27
CA GLU A 109 10.45 -9.66 -9.61
C GLU A 109 9.46 -8.84 -10.44
N ALA A 110 8.19 -8.80 -10.04
CA ALA A 110 7.09 -8.15 -10.75
C ALA A 110 6.62 -6.87 -10.06
N GLY A 111 5.69 -6.15 -10.70
CA GLY A 111 5.09 -4.90 -10.20
C GLY A 111 5.75 -3.64 -10.77
N ASP A 112 5.21 -2.49 -10.40
CA ASP A 112 5.76 -1.18 -10.80
C ASP A 112 6.91 -0.78 -9.85
N PRO A 113 8.17 -0.69 -10.31
CA PRO A 113 9.30 -0.33 -9.45
C PRO A 113 9.31 1.16 -9.08
N GLU A 114 8.67 2.00 -9.90
CA GLU A 114 8.70 3.46 -9.72
C GLU A 114 7.53 3.94 -8.86
N ARG A 115 6.51 3.11 -8.65
CA ARG A 115 5.29 3.49 -7.92
C ARG A 115 5.05 2.64 -6.69
N VAL A 116 4.49 3.27 -5.66
CA VAL A 116 4.01 2.57 -4.47
C VAL A 116 2.61 2.05 -4.76
N VAL A 117 2.42 0.74 -4.69
CA VAL A 117 1.13 0.08 -4.89
C VAL A 117 0.62 -0.42 -3.55
N VAL A 118 -0.60 -0.05 -3.21
CA VAL A 118 -1.25 -0.38 -1.93
C VAL A 118 -2.54 -1.15 -2.22
N LEU A 119 -2.64 -2.36 -1.68
CA LEU A 119 -3.85 -3.18 -1.71
C LEU A 119 -4.53 -3.15 -0.35
N VAL A 120 -5.85 -3.00 -0.36
CA VAL A 120 -6.72 -3.11 0.83
C VAL A 120 -7.56 -4.37 0.77
N SER A 121 -8.08 -4.81 1.91
CA SER A 121 -8.97 -5.96 1.99
C SER A 121 -10.23 -5.78 1.14
N GLY A 122 -10.59 -6.83 0.39
CA GLY A 122 -11.84 -6.92 -0.36
C GLY A 122 -13.01 -7.30 0.55
N ARG A 123 -14.19 -6.78 0.24
CA ARG A 123 -15.46 -7.16 0.88
C ARG A 123 -16.01 -8.46 0.31
#